data_AF-A0A4Z1EVC2-F1
#
_entry.id   AF-A0A4Z1EVC2-F1
#
_cell.length_a   1.000
_cell.length_b   1.000
_cell.length_c   1.000
_cell.angle_alpha   90.00
_cell.angle_beta   90.00
_cell.angle_gamma   90.00
#
_symmetry.space_group_name_H-M   'P 1'
#
loop_
_entity.id
_entity.type
_entity.pdbx_description
1 polymer ?
#
loop_
_entity_poly.entity_id
_entity_poly.type
_entity_poly.pdbx_seq_one_letter_code
_entity_poly.pdbx_strand_id
1 'polypeptide(L)'
;MLALYRHNRTGPYSTEGGGAYAFIGTRSFTNTTSQIVSSASSITPASYLPPDVDSTILAGYEAQYKILTRDLASNKMPIMEFIFGGGPVITGLQHPFSRGSVAITSVDPFTSPSANPGFLTHQTDLLLLSAAAKYARKIINTPIFAPLSPVETVPGPSVQTDADFEAWVRSTIGTTFHPSGTTSMMKRRYGGVVDSNYKVYGVNNLRVVDAGTFPMIQSAHLQATVYAMAERASDAIKKSWRL
;
A
#
# COMPACT_ATOMS: atom_id res chain seq x y z
N MET A 1 5.97 -23.76 -25.19
CA MET A 1 5.79 -23.40 -23.77
C MET A 1 4.93 -24.41 -22.98
N LEU A 2 3.70 -24.75 -23.39
CA LEU A 2 2.85 -25.74 -22.66
C LEU A 2 3.27 -27.21 -22.84
N ALA A 3 3.82 -27.57 -24.00
CA ALA A 3 4.38 -28.91 -24.23
C ALA A 3 5.63 -29.17 -23.34
N LEU A 4 6.40 -28.12 -23.04
CA LEU A 4 7.52 -28.15 -22.07
C LEU A 4 6.99 -28.50 -20.66
N TYR A 5 5.85 -27.92 -20.28
CA TYR A 5 5.23 -28.14 -18.98
C TYR A 5 4.66 -29.55 -18.85
N ARG A 6 3.99 -30.05 -19.87
CA ARG A 6 3.39 -31.39 -19.85
C ARG A 6 4.43 -32.52 -19.92
N HIS A 7 5.57 -32.27 -20.55
CA HIS A 7 6.62 -33.28 -20.66
C HIS A 7 7.57 -33.28 -19.45
N ASN A 8 7.95 -32.09 -18.97
CA ASN A 8 9.03 -31.90 -17.98
C ASN A 8 8.63 -31.08 -16.75
N ARG A 9 7.36 -30.65 -16.61
CA ARG A 9 6.85 -29.76 -15.53
C ARG A 9 7.49 -28.36 -15.50
N THR A 10 7.82 -27.81 -16.67
CA THR A 10 8.48 -26.49 -16.80
C THR A 10 7.79 -25.54 -17.80
N GLY A 11 7.94 -24.23 -17.62
CA GLY A 11 7.39 -23.18 -18.50
C GLY A 11 6.62 -22.11 -17.71
N PRO A 12 6.03 -21.09 -18.35
CA PRO A 12 5.23 -20.06 -17.66
C PRO A 12 4.06 -20.63 -16.81
N TYR A 13 3.79 -21.93 -16.92
CA TYR A 13 2.75 -22.69 -16.23
C TYR A 13 3.18 -23.42 -14.95
N SER A 14 4.43 -23.28 -14.51
CA SER A 14 4.90 -23.88 -13.25
C SER A 14 5.04 -22.88 -12.09
N THR A 15 4.40 -21.71 -12.16
CA THR A 15 4.43 -20.70 -11.09
C THR A 15 3.13 -20.74 -10.25
N GLU A 16 3.26 -20.65 -8.91
CA GLU A 16 2.15 -20.61 -7.94
C GLU A 16 1.76 -19.17 -7.51
N GLY A 17 2.36 -18.12 -8.11
CA GLY A 17 2.13 -16.72 -7.72
C GLY A 17 3.21 -15.74 -8.19
N GLY A 18 3.45 -14.67 -7.43
CA GLY A 18 4.59 -13.78 -7.66
C GLY A 18 5.92 -14.52 -7.44
N GLY A 19 6.70 -14.69 -8.50
CA GLY A 19 8.01 -15.36 -8.48
C GLY A 19 9.18 -14.42 -8.21
N ALA A 20 9.01 -13.11 -8.40
CA ALA A 20 9.99 -12.10 -8.03
C ALA A 20 9.31 -10.78 -7.62
N TYR A 21 9.97 -10.05 -6.73
CA TYR A 21 9.47 -8.81 -6.15
C TYR A 21 10.57 -7.75 -6.17
N ALA A 22 10.21 -6.51 -6.51
CA ALA A 22 11.12 -5.37 -6.40
C ALA A 22 10.43 -4.22 -5.69
N PHE A 23 11.01 -3.76 -4.57
CA PHE A 23 10.56 -2.61 -3.81
C PHE A 23 11.50 -1.45 -4.12
N ILE A 24 11.03 -0.43 -4.86
CA ILE A 24 11.87 0.66 -5.35
C ILE A 24 11.30 2.05 -5.07
N GLY A 25 12.18 3.02 -4.92
CA GLY A 25 11.82 4.43 -4.69
C GLY A 25 11.40 5.15 -5.97
N THR A 26 10.77 6.32 -5.83
CA THR A 26 10.16 7.10 -6.92
C THR A 26 11.11 7.37 -8.09
N ARG A 27 12.36 7.78 -7.79
CA ARG A 27 13.35 8.11 -8.82
C ARG A 27 13.79 6.92 -9.67
N SER A 28 13.59 5.70 -9.19
CA SER A 28 13.96 4.49 -9.91
C SER A 28 12.99 4.16 -11.04
N PHE A 29 11.71 4.56 -10.92
CA PHE A 29 10.69 4.22 -11.90
C PHE A 29 10.11 5.41 -12.65
N THR A 30 10.38 6.66 -12.24
CA THR A 30 9.90 7.83 -12.98
C THR A 30 10.85 9.03 -12.98
N ASN A 31 10.93 9.68 -14.15
CA ASN A 31 11.61 10.95 -14.35
C ASN A 31 10.79 12.15 -13.85
N THR A 32 9.52 11.95 -13.51
CA THR A 32 8.64 13.03 -13.04
C THR A 32 8.63 13.21 -11.52
N THR A 33 9.61 12.63 -10.81
CA THR A 33 9.68 12.64 -9.34
C THR A 33 9.57 14.07 -8.79
N SER A 34 10.26 15.04 -9.39
CA SER A 34 10.21 16.44 -8.92
C SER A 34 8.81 17.04 -9.06
N GLN A 35 8.08 16.77 -10.16
CA GLN A 35 6.70 17.25 -10.30
C GLN A 35 5.76 16.60 -9.28
N ILE A 36 5.89 15.28 -9.05
CA ILE A 36 5.06 14.55 -8.09
C ILE A 36 5.30 15.08 -6.66
N VAL A 37 6.57 15.28 -6.29
CA VAL A 37 6.94 15.85 -4.98
C VAL A 37 6.40 17.26 -4.81
N SER A 38 6.54 18.12 -5.83
CA SER A 38 6.00 19.49 -5.78
C SER A 38 4.49 19.50 -5.63
N SER A 39 3.78 18.64 -6.39
CA SER A 39 2.32 18.50 -6.29
C SER A 39 1.89 18.04 -4.89
N ALA A 40 2.55 17.02 -4.34
CA ALA A 40 2.28 16.56 -2.99
C ALA A 40 2.59 17.65 -1.93
N SER A 41 3.65 18.43 -2.13
CA SER A 41 4.06 19.46 -1.16
C SER A 41 3.16 20.70 -1.19
N SER A 42 2.44 20.96 -2.29
CA SER A 42 1.50 22.07 -2.39
C SER A 42 0.12 21.80 -1.79
N ILE A 43 -0.17 20.56 -1.43
CA ILE A 43 -1.47 20.15 -0.89
C ILE A 43 -1.56 20.43 0.60
N THR A 44 -2.69 20.98 1.03
CA THR A 44 -3.09 21.05 2.44
C THR A 44 -3.72 19.72 2.84
N PRO A 45 -3.15 18.93 3.78
CA PRO A 45 -3.67 17.59 4.09
C PRO A 45 -5.16 17.57 4.48
N ALA A 46 -5.64 18.59 5.17
CA ALA A 46 -7.05 18.72 5.55
C ALA A 46 -8.03 18.68 4.35
N SER A 47 -7.63 19.09 3.14
CA SER A 47 -8.51 19.09 1.97
C SER A 47 -8.86 17.69 1.45
N TYR A 48 -8.15 16.66 1.93
CA TYR A 48 -8.34 15.26 1.53
C TYR A 48 -8.96 14.39 2.63
N LEU A 49 -9.41 15.01 3.73
CA LEU A 49 -10.17 14.35 4.78
C LEU A 49 -11.61 14.90 4.81
N PRO A 50 -12.57 14.16 5.38
CA PRO A 50 -13.91 14.68 5.62
C PRO A 50 -13.88 16.00 6.41
N PRO A 51 -14.74 16.98 6.11
CA PRO A 51 -14.75 18.27 6.80
C PRO A 51 -14.98 18.20 8.32
N ASP A 52 -15.64 17.14 8.78
CA ASP A 52 -16.00 16.85 10.16
C ASP A 52 -15.02 15.89 10.86
N VAL A 53 -13.86 15.62 10.24
CA VAL A 53 -12.84 14.73 10.81
C VAL A 53 -12.37 15.24 12.18
N ASP A 54 -12.20 14.33 13.14
CA ASP A 54 -11.68 14.66 14.46
C ASP A 54 -10.30 15.34 14.36
N SER A 55 -10.12 16.44 15.11
CA SER A 55 -8.90 17.24 15.07
C SER A 55 -7.62 16.45 15.39
N THR A 56 -7.70 15.38 16.19
CA THR A 56 -6.56 14.52 16.49
C THR A 56 -6.20 13.62 15.32
N ILE A 57 -7.19 13.16 14.55
CA ILE A 57 -6.98 12.39 13.31
C ILE A 57 -6.33 13.29 12.26
N LEU A 58 -6.81 14.54 12.11
CA LEU A 58 -6.16 15.53 11.23
C LEU A 58 -4.70 15.75 11.63
N ALA A 59 -4.43 16.00 12.91
CA ALA A 59 -3.06 16.19 13.40
C ALA A 59 -2.17 14.97 13.16
N GLY A 60 -2.73 13.76 13.28
CA GLY A 60 -2.04 12.51 12.96
C GLY A 60 -1.74 12.38 11.46
N TYR A 61 -2.73 12.65 10.61
CA TYR A 61 -2.56 12.63 9.16
C TYR A 61 -1.55 13.66 8.69
N GLU A 62 -1.55 14.89 9.21
CA GLU A 62 -0.54 15.91 8.91
C GLU A 62 0.88 15.48 9.31
N ALA A 63 1.03 14.81 10.46
CA ALA A 63 2.32 14.27 10.89
C ALA A 63 2.81 13.17 9.94
N GLN A 64 1.93 12.26 9.53
CA GLN A 64 2.24 11.22 8.54
C GLN A 64 2.53 11.84 7.16
N TYR A 65 1.79 12.86 6.76
CA TYR A 65 1.94 13.55 5.47
C TYR A 65 3.34 14.14 5.32
N LYS A 66 3.89 14.73 6.38
CA LYS A 66 5.28 15.24 6.40
C LYS A 66 6.32 14.12 6.19
N ILE A 67 6.05 12.93 6.73
CA ILE A 67 6.92 11.75 6.54
C ILE A 67 6.80 11.27 5.10
N LEU A 68 5.57 11.12 4.59
CA LEU A 68 5.29 10.67 3.23
C LEU A 68 5.94 11.58 2.18
N THR A 69 5.79 12.91 2.28
CA THR A 69 6.39 13.86 1.33
C THR A 69 7.91 13.87 1.39
N ARG A 70 8.49 13.79 2.60
CA ARG A 70 9.95 13.63 2.79
C ARG A 70 10.46 12.36 2.10
N ASP A 71 9.79 11.24 2.35
CA ASP A 71 10.22 9.92 1.89
C ASP A 71 10.05 9.78 0.38
N LEU A 72 8.97 10.33 -0.17
CA LEU A 72 8.71 10.45 -1.60
C LEU A 72 9.82 11.19 -2.36
N ALA A 73 10.40 12.24 -1.75
CA ALA A 73 11.52 13.00 -2.31
C ALA A 73 12.87 12.27 -2.17
N SER A 74 12.95 11.30 -1.25
CA SER A 74 14.14 10.52 -0.95
C SER A 74 14.29 9.31 -1.89
N ASN A 75 15.50 8.75 -1.93
CA ASN A 75 15.76 7.44 -2.57
C ASN A 75 15.90 6.31 -1.55
N LYS A 76 15.58 6.56 -0.28
CA LYS A 76 15.83 5.64 0.83
C LYS A 76 14.63 4.77 1.17
N MET A 77 13.44 5.20 0.76
CA MET A 77 12.20 4.48 1.00
C MET A 77 11.68 3.89 -0.30
N PRO A 78 11.39 2.58 -0.34
CA PRO A 78 10.59 2.03 -1.40
C PRO A 78 9.20 2.66 -1.39
N ILE A 79 8.70 3.06 -2.55
CA ILE A 79 7.38 3.66 -2.71
C ILE A 79 6.48 2.72 -3.52
N MET A 80 7.08 1.93 -4.41
CA MET A 80 6.36 1.03 -5.30
C MET A 80 6.95 -0.37 -5.22
N GLU A 81 6.06 -1.34 -5.19
CA GLU A 81 6.35 -2.75 -5.38
C GLU A 81 6.05 -3.14 -6.83
N PHE A 82 6.92 -3.93 -7.44
CA PHE A 82 6.70 -4.59 -8.72
C PHE A 82 6.73 -6.10 -8.51
N ILE A 83 5.61 -6.76 -8.81
CA ILE A 83 5.40 -8.19 -8.60
C ILE A 83 5.42 -8.87 -9.98
N PHE A 84 6.34 -9.80 -10.17
CA PHE A 84 6.49 -10.57 -11.39
C PHE A 84 5.99 -11.99 -11.15
N GLY A 85 4.95 -12.41 -11.87
CA GLY A 85 4.39 -13.75 -11.70
C GLY A 85 3.73 -14.26 -12.96
N GLY A 86 4.53 -14.76 -13.92
CA GLY A 86 4.09 -15.45 -15.14
C GLY A 86 3.18 -14.69 -16.13
N GLY A 87 2.52 -13.62 -15.68
CA GLY A 87 1.59 -12.76 -16.40
C GLY A 87 1.94 -11.28 -16.19
N PRO A 88 0.95 -10.38 -16.11
CA PRO A 88 1.20 -8.95 -15.97
C PRO A 88 2.06 -8.62 -14.75
N VAL A 89 2.93 -7.61 -14.89
CA VAL A 89 3.65 -7.04 -13.75
C VAL A 89 2.67 -6.24 -12.92
N ILE A 90 2.39 -6.70 -11.69
CA ILE A 90 1.48 -6.01 -10.78
C ILE A 90 2.28 -4.95 -10.02
N THR A 91 1.71 -3.75 -9.90
CA THR A 91 2.34 -2.64 -9.18
C THR A 91 1.56 -2.32 -7.90
N GLY A 92 2.24 -2.32 -6.74
CA GLY A 92 1.63 -2.05 -5.44
C GLY A 92 2.20 -0.79 -4.78
N LEU A 93 1.37 0.22 -4.56
CA LEU A 93 1.77 1.44 -3.85
C LEU A 93 1.94 1.15 -2.35
N GLN A 94 3.17 1.30 -1.84
CA GLN A 94 3.54 0.86 -0.49
C GLN A 94 3.32 1.92 0.60
N HIS A 95 3.18 3.19 0.22
CA HIS A 95 2.97 4.29 1.15
C HIS A 95 1.93 5.26 0.60
N PRO A 96 0.65 4.85 0.53
CA PRO A 96 -0.41 5.69 -0.02
C PRO A 96 -0.64 6.94 0.83
N PHE A 97 -0.95 8.04 0.17
CA PHE A 97 -1.44 9.26 0.81
C PHE A 97 -2.93 9.16 1.12
N SER A 98 -3.69 8.48 0.27
CA SER A 98 -5.12 8.22 0.48
C SER A 98 -5.37 7.54 1.83
N ARG A 99 -6.51 7.87 2.45
CA ARG A 99 -6.98 7.24 3.68
C ARG A 99 -8.41 6.76 3.49
N GLY A 100 -8.69 5.59 4.04
CA GLY A 100 -10.00 4.96 4.02
C GLY A 100 -10.62 4.88 5.41
N SER A 101 -11.73 4.17 5.50
CA SER A 101 -12.43 3.91 6.75
C SER A 101 -13.06 2.52 6.77
N VAL A 102 -13.23 2.01 7.99
CA VAL A 102 -14.09 0.86 8.28
C VAL A 102 -15.08 1.32 9.34
N ALA A 103 -16.38 1.12 9.09
CA ALA A 103 -17.44 1.59 9.97
C ALA A 103 -18.54 0.54 10.10
N ILE A 104 -19.09 0.40 11.31
CA ILE A 104 -20.28 -0.41 11.54
C ILE A 104 -21.47 0.17 10.78
N THR A 105 -22.34 -0.69 10.26
CA THR A 105 -23.56 -0.33 9.53
C THR A 105 -24.83 -0.75 10.28
N SER A 106 -24.66 -1.51 11.37
CA SER A 106 -25.72 -2.09 12.18
C SER A 106 -25.23 -2.22 13.63
N VAL A 107 -26.19 -2.36 14.55
CA VAL A 107 -25.92 -2.72 15.96
C VAL A 107 -25.69 -4.22 16.15
N ASP A 108 -26.06 -5.04 15.17
CA ASP A 108 -25.76 -6.47 15.15
C ASP A 108 -24.27 -6.68 14.80
N PRO A 109 -23.45 -7.25 15.71
CA PRO A 109 -22.02 -7.44 15.49
C PRO A 109 -21.69 -8.47 14.40
N PHE A 110 -22.68 -9.26 13.94
CA PHE A 110 -22.49 -10.23 12.86
C PHE A 110 -22.75 -9.64 11.47
N THR A 111 -23.25 -8.40 11.39
CA THR A 111 -23.41 -7.68 10.14
C THR A 111 -22.05 -7.16 9.66
N SER A 112 -21.67 -7.46 8.42
CA SER A 112 -20.43 -6.97 7.81
C SER A 112 -20.35 -5.43 7.87
N PRO A 113 -19.20 -4.87 8.28
CA PRO A 113 -19.01 -3.42 8.29
C PRO A 113 -18.91 -2.88 6.85
N SER A 114 -19.13 -1.58 6.71
CA SER A 114 -18.70 -0.86 5.52
C SER A 114 -17.19 -0.74 5.54
N ALA A 115 -16.52 -1.11 4.45
CA ALA A 115 -15.08 -0.99 4.29
C ALA A 115 -14.79 -0.21 3.00
N ASN A 116 -14.31 1.02 3.16
CA ASN A 116 -13.91 1.87 2.05
C ASN A 116 -12.41 2.15 2.14
N PRO A 117 -11.55 1.58 1.27
CA PRO A 117 -10.12 1.81 1.30
C PRO A 117 -9.71 3.24 0.90
N GLY A 118 -10.64 4.03 0.33
CA GLY A 118 -10.38 5.40 -0.09
C GLY A 118 -9.44 5.50 -1.29
N PHE A 119 -9.42 4.49 -2.17
CA PHE A 119 -8.50 4.46 -3.31
C PHE A 119 -8.56 5.75 -4.13
N LEU A 120 -7.39 6.29 -4.44
CA LEU A 120 -7.21 7.46 -5.31
C LEU A 120 -7.95 8.71 -4.83
N THR A 121 -8.33 8.78 -3.55
CA THR A 121 -8.83 10.01 -2.94
C THR A 121 -7.76 11.08 -2.97
N HIS A 122 -6.49 10.71 -2.85
CA HIS A 122 -5.34 11.60 -3.00
C HIS A 122 -4.69 11.50 -4.38
N GLN A 123 -4.53 12.63 -5.08
CA GLN A 123 -4.01 12.66 -6.46
C GLN A 123 -2.58 12.11 -6.59
N THR A 124 -1.72 12.27 -5.57
CA THR A 124 -0.35 11.73 -5.58
C THR A 124 -0.32 10.22 -5.80
N ASP A 125 -1.30 9.48 -5.27
CA ASP A 125 -1.36 8.03 -5.43
C ASP A 125 -1.61 7.64 -6.89
N LEU A 126 -2.51 8.38 -7.57
CA LEU A 126 -2.77 8.18 -8.99
C LEU A 126 -1.52 8.44 -9.84
N LEU A 127 -0.80 9.54 -9.58
CA LEU A 127 0.41 9.89 -10.32
C LEU A 127 1.48 8.80 -10.16
N LEU A 128 1.65 8.27 -8.94
CA LEU A 128 2.61 7.21 -8.63
C LEU A 128 2.26 5.90 -9.33
N LEU A 129 0.99 5.47 -9.25
CA LEU A 129 0.51 4.24 -9.88
C LEU A 129 0.59 4.33 -11.42
N SER A 130 0.23 5.48 -12.00
CA SER A 130 0.30 5.70 -13.45
C SER A 130 1.74 5.68 -13.95
N ALA A 131 2.66 6.29 -13.20
CA ALA A 131 4.09 6.24 -13.48
C ALA A 131 4.66 4.83 -13.34
N ALA A 132 4.23 4.06 -12.33
CA ALA A 132 4.65 2.68 -12.15
C ALA A 132 4.15 1.76 -13.27
N ALA A 133 2.91 1.93 -13.74
CA ALA A 133 2.36 1.17 -14.86
C ALA A 133 3.16 1.39 -16.16
N LYS A 134 3.53 2.64 -16.46
CA LYS A 134 4.44 2.98 -17.57
C LYS A 134 5.79 2.31 -17.42
N TYR A 135 6.34 2.31 -16.20
CA TYR A 135 7.62 1.67 -15.93
C TYR A 135 7.54 0.15 -16.06
N ALA A 136 6.46 -0.49 -15.60
CA ALA A 136 6.21 -1.92 -15.79
C ALA A 136 6.21 -2.30 -17.29
N ARG A 137 5.53 -1.52 -18.14
CA ARG A 137 5.60 -1.68 -19.60
C ARG A 137 7.03 -1.54 -20.10
N LYS A 138 7.78 -0.54 -19.63
CA LYS A 138 9.19 -0.36 -20.00
C LYS A 138 10.04 -1.58 -19.62
N ILE A 139 9.87 -2.14 -18.42
CA ILE A 139 10.59 -3.33 -17.95
C ILE A 139 10.34 -4.51 -18.91
N ILE A 140 9.09 -4.81 -19.23
CA ILE A 140 8.73 -5.94 -20.10
C ILE A 140 9.27 -5.77 -21.53
N ASN A 141 9.45 -4.54 -22.01
CA ASN A 141 10.05 -4.26 -23.32
C ASN A 141 11.59 -4.20 -23.31
N THR A 142 12.25 -4.50 -22.18
CA THR A 142 13.72 -4.59 -22.17
C THR A 142 14.23 -5.87 -22.83
N PRO A 143 15.48 -5.89 -23.36
CA PRO A 143 16.02 -7.06 -24.05
C PRO A 143 16.02 -8.37 -23.26
N ILE A 144 16.09 -8.31 -21.92
CA ILE A 144 16.08 -9.50 -21.07
C ILE A 144 14.77 -10.30 -21.16
N PHE A 145 13.66 -9.65 -21.51
CA PHE A 145 12.36 -10.30 -21.69
C PHE A 145 12.10 -10.75 -23.13
N ALA A 146 12.94 -10.37 -24.11
CA ALA A 146 12.75 -10.71 -25.53
C ALA A 146 12.59 -12.22 -25.81
N PRO A 147 13.33 -13.14 -25.13
CA PRO A 147 13.14 -14.59 -25.34
C PRO A 147 11.75 -15.10 -24.95
N LEU A 148 11.02 -14.39 -24.08
CA LEU A 148 9.64 -14.74 -23.72
C LEU A 148 8.63 -14.31 -24.79
N SER A 149 9.05 -13.50 -25.76
CA SER A 149 8.18 -12.88 -26.77
C SER A 149 6.93 -12.26 -26.11
N PRO A 150 7.10 -11.37 -25.12
CA PRO A 150 5.98 -10.88 -24.32
C PRO A 150 5.02 -10.10 -25.22
N VAL A 151 3.73 -10.36 -25.03
CA VAL A 151 2.66 -9.59 -25.66
C VAL A 151 1.93 -8.85 -24.55
N GLU A 152 1.91 -7.52 -24.65
CA GLU A 152 1.17 -6.73 -23.68
C GLU A 152 -0.33 -6.90 -23.89
N THR A 153 -1.00 -7.48 -22.89
CA THR A 153 -2.46 -7.61 -22.84
C THR A 153 -3.12 -6.55 -21.96
N VAL A 154 -2.37 -5.96 -21.04
CA VAL A 154 -2.84 -4.94 -20.10
C VAL A 154 -1.69 -3.97 -19.76
N PRO A 155 -1.92 -2.64 -19.71
CA PRO A 155 -3.13 -1.94 -20.14
C PRO A 155 -3.48 -2.10 -21.63
N GLY A 156 -2.53 -2.53 -22.44
CA GLY A 156 -2.69 -2.72 -23.87
C GLY A 156 -2.19 -1.52 -24.69
N PRO A 157 -2.03 -1.72 -26.00
CA PRO A 157 -1.32 -0.77 -26.87
C PRO A 157 -2.08 0.54 -27.13
N SER A 158 -3.36 0.66 -26.77
CA SER A 158 -4.10 1.91 -26.92
C SER A 158 -3.79 2.93 -25.81
N VAL A 159 -3.30 2.48 -24.66
CA VAL A 159 -2.96 3.36 -23.53
C VAL A 159 -1.55 3.91 -23.76
N GLN A 160 -1.40 5.19 -24.11
CA GLN A 160 -0.09 5.74 -24.52
C GLN A 160 0.30 7.01 -23.76
N THR A 161 -0.68 7.86 -23.46
CA THR A 161 -0.46 9.16 -22.81
C THR A 161 -0.59 9.07 -21.30
N ASP A 162 -0.10 10.08 -20.58
CA ASP A 162 -0.28 10.23 -19.13
C ASP A 162 -1.76 10.12 -18.75
N ALA A 163 -2.63 10.79 -19.49
CA ALA A 163 -4.07 10.74 -19.29
C ALA A 163 -4.66 9.33 -19.49
N ASP A 164 -4.17 8.58 -20.50
CA ASP A 164 -4.64 7.21 -20.73
C ASP A 164 -4.26 6.30 -19.56
N PHE A 165 -3.02 6.42 -19.05
CA PHE A 165 -2.57 5.64 -17.92
C PHE A 165 -3.33 6.00 -16.64
N GLU A 166 -3.58 7.28 -16.40
CA GLU A 166 -4.39 7.73 -15.27
C GLU A 166 -5.83 7.19 -15.36
N ALA A 167 -6.45 7.27 -16.54
CA ALA A 167 -7.79 6.73 -16.77
C ALA A 167 -7.84 5.21 -16.55
N TRP A 168 -6.82 4.49 -17.04
CA TRP A 168 -6.69 3.05 -16.84
C TRP A 168 -6.49 2.68 -15.36
N VAL A 169 -5.65 3.40 -14.62
CA VAL A 169 -5.47 3.17 -13.17
C VAL A 169 -6.80 3.37 -12.44
N ARG A 170 -7.56 4.43 -12.75
CA ARG A 170 -8.87 4.67 -12.13
C ARG A 170 -9.87 3.54 -12.37
N SER A 171 -9.83 2.90 -13.53
CA SER A 171 -10.76 1.81 -13.87
C SER A 171 -10.33 0.43 -13.36
N THR A 172 -9.07 0.27 -12.95
CA THR A 172 -8.51 -1.04 -12.59
C THR A 172 -7.96 -1.15 -11.17
N ILE A 173 -7.85 -0.04 -10.43
CA ILE A 173 -7.27 -0.03 -9.10
C ILE A 173 -7.97 -1.03 -8.17
N GLY A 174 -7.16 -1.76 -7.41
CA GLY A 174 -7.61 -2.77 -6.48
C GLY A 174 -6.61 -2.97 -5.34
N THR A 175 -6.83 -4.01 -4.55
CA THR A 175 -6.02 -4.32 -3.37
C THR A 175 -5.00 -5.41 -3.66
N THR A 176 -3.81 -5.31 -3.05
CA THR A 176 -2.86 -6.41 -2.87
C THR A 176 -3.11 -7.18 -1.57
N PHE A 177 -4.28 -6.98 -0.94
CA PHE A 177 -4.76 -7.64 0.28
C PHE A 177 -4.00 -7.29 1.56
N HIS A 178 -3.61 -6.03 1.70
CA HIS A 178 -2.91 -5.51 2.89
C HIS A 178 -3.66 -4.39 3.65
N PRO A 179 -4.95 -4.54 4.02
CA PRO A 179 -5.62 -3.54 4.85
C PRO A 179 -4.93 -3.41 6.22
N SER A 180 -4.69 -2.18 6.66
CA SER A 180 -3.97 -1.86 7.91
C SER A 180 -4.34 -0.46 8.42
N GLY A 181 -3.93 -0.13 9.65
CA GLY A 181 -4.03 1.22 10.21
C GLY A 181 -5.35 1.63 10.87
N THR A 182 -6.37 0.76 10.87
CA THR A 182 -7.71 1.05 11.44
C THR A 182 -7.73 1.23 12.96
N THR A 183 -6.72 0.71 13.67
CA THR A 183 -6.55 0.79 15.14
C THR A 183 -5.17 1.30 15.51
N SER A 184 -4.70 2.31 14.77
CA SER A 184 -3.33 2.82 14.75
C SER A 184 -2.66 3.00 16.13
N MET A 185 -1.46 2.44 16.27
CA MET A 185 -0.57 2.62 17.43
C MET A 185 0.17 3.96 17.36
N MET A 186 -0.51 5.03 17.77
CA MET A 186 0.03 6.39 17.78
C MET A 186 -0.28 7.07 19.12
N LYS A 187 0.35 8.23 19.38
CA LYS A 187 -0.09 9.06 20.51
C LYS A 187 -1.56 9.44 20.33
N ARG A 188 -2.36 9.43 21.40
CA ARG A 188 -3.78 9.80 21.35
C ARG A 188 -4.04 11.18 20.70
N ARG A 189 -3.17 12.15 20.92
CA ARG A 189 -3.23 13.49 20.29
C ARG A 189 -3.01 13.50 18.76
N TYR A 190 -2.66 12.36 18.18
CA TYR A 190 -2.51 12.11 16.75
C TYR A 190 -3.50 11.05 16.25
N GLY A 191 -4.64 10.88 16.93
CA GLY A 191 -5.68 9.95 16.49
C GLY A 191 -5.36 8.47 16.74
N GLY A 192 -4.39 8.17 17.61
CA GLY A 192 -4.07 6.79 17.97
C GLY A 192 -5.19 6.12 18.75
N VAL A 193 -5.43 4.83 18.45
CA VAL A 193 -6.41 3.98 19.15
C VAL A 193 -5.74 3.20 20.28
N VAL A 194 -4.50 2.75 20.06
CA VAL A 194 -3.70 2.03 21.06
C VAL A 194 -2.39 2.73 21.39
N ASP A 195 -1.91 2.54 22.62
CA ASP A 195 -0.59 3.02 23.06
C ASP A 195 0.56 2.12 22.57
N SER A 196 1.81 2.46 22.92
CA SER A 196 3.01 1.70 22.52
C SER A 196 3.11 0.30 23.14
N ASN A 197 2.20 -0.06 24.05
CA ASN A 197 2.01 -1.37 24.65
C ASN A 197 0.70 -2.03 24.17
N TYR A 198 0.13 -1.57 23.06
CA TYR A 198 -1.08 -2.14 22.44
C TYR A 198 -2.36 -1.97 23.27
N LYS A 199 -2.35 -1.13 24.32
CA LYS A 199 -3.54 -0.89 25.16
C LYS A 199 -4.45 0.14 24.53
N VAL A 200 -5.75 -0.15 24.48
CA VAL A 200 -6.76 0.77 23.95
C VAL A 200 -6.89 1.99 24.87
N TYR A 201 -6.82 3.19 24.30
CA TYR A 201 -6.97 4.41 25.08
C TYR A 201 -8.37 4.52 25.69
N GLY A 202 -8.44 4.85 26.99
CA GLY A 202 -9.70 5.08 27.70
C GLY A 202 -10.41 3.82 28.18
N VAL A 203 -9.85 2.63 27.94
CA VAL A 203 -10.41 1.35 28.39
C VAL A 203 -9.35 0.56 29.16
N ASN A 204 -9.75 -0.11 30.23
CA ASN A 204 -8.87 -0.99 31.00
C ASN A 204 -8.93 -2.42 30.45
N ASN A 205 -7.82 -3.15 30.55
CA ASN A 205 -7.74 -4.59 30.22
C ASN A 205 -8.13 -4.96 28.79
N LEU A 206 -8.07 -4.02 27.84
CA LEU A 206 -8.30 -4.26 26.41
C LEU A 206 -7.06 -3.91 25.60
N ARG A 207 -6.69 -4.80 24.67
CA ARG A 207 -5.60 -4.58 23.71
C ARG A 207 -6.06 -4.95 22.30
N VAL A 208 -5.43 -4.35 21.30
CA VAL A 208 -5.56 -4.75 19.89
C VAL A 208 -4.18 -5.11 19.36
N VAL A 209 -4.06 -6.29 18.74
CA VAL A 209 -2.79 -6.85 18.25
C VAL A 209 -3.03 -7.45 16.86
N ASP A 210 -3.08 -6.58 15.86
CA ASP A 210 -3.29 -6.92 14.45
C ASP A 210 -2.64 -5.87 13.53
N ALA A 211 -2.78 -6.02 12.21
CA ALA A 211 -2.28 -5.07 11.22
C ALA A 211 -2.96 -3.68 11.30
N GLY A 212 -4.13 -3.58 11.93
CA GLY A 212 -4.80 -2.32 12.23
C GLY A 212 -3.94 -1.39 13.10
N THR A 213 -3.04 -1.96 13.90
CA THR A 213 -2.14 -1.17 14.77
C THR A 213 -0.99 -0.48 14.03
N PHE A 214 -0.74 -0.79 12.75
CA PHE A 214 0.32 -0.13 11.97
C PHE A 214 -0.06 1.31 11.62
N PRO A 215 0.63 2.34 12.14
CA PRO A 215 0.30 3.74 11.84
C PRO A 215 0.47 4.12 10.37
N MET A 216 1.47 3.51 9.73
CA MET A 216 1.75 3.59 8.31
C MET A 216 2.11 2.18 7.86
N ILE A 217 1.55 1.75 6.73
CA ILE A 217 1.86 0.45 6.14
C ILE A 217 3.33 0.39 5.72
N GLN A 218 3.97 -0.77 5.91
CA GLN A 218 5.38 -0.99 5.58
C GLN A 218 5.54 -1.38 4.10
N SER A 219 6.72 -1.14 3.55
CA SER A 219 7.11 -1.63 2.21
C SER A 219 7.44 -3.13 2.23
N ALA A 220 6.45 -3.97 2.55
CA ALA A 220 6.56 -5.42 2.61
C ALA A 220 5.17 -6.07 2.65
N HIS A 221 5.09 -7.35 2.30
CA HIS A 221 3.93 -8.19 2.64
C HIS A 221 3.76 -8.30 4.16
N LEU A 222 2.54 -8.16 4.66
CA LEU A 222 2.31 -7.89 6.08
C LEU A 222 2.48 -9.09 7.00
N GLN A 223 2.42 -10.33 6.50
CA GLN A 223 2.41 -11.53 7.32
C GLN A 223 3.57 -11.58 8.32
N ALA A 224 4.81 -11.40 7.84
CA ALA A 224 5.99 -11.45 8.70
C ALA A 224 5.99 -10.31 9.74
N THR A 225 5.59 -9.10 9.33
CA THR A 225 5.50 -7.94 10.21
C THR A 225 4.44 -8.14 11.29
N VAL A 226 3.31 -8.77 10.95
CA VAL A 226 2.25 -9.09 11.92
C VAL A 226 2.75 -10.10 12.94
N TYR A 227 3.47 -11.16 12.52
CA TYR A 227 4.08 -12.10 13.47
C TYR A 227 5.08 -11.41 14.41
N ALA A 228 6.01 -10.62 13.87
CA ALA A 228 6.98 -9.90 14.69
C ALA A 228 6.32 -8.92 15.69
N MET A 229 5.25 -8.25 15.25
CA MET A 229 4.45 -7.37 16.10
C MET A 229 3.69 -8.13 17.19
N ALA A 230 3.14 -9.32 16.87
CA ALA A 230 2.47 -10.18 17.84
C ALA A 230 3.45 -10.72 18.91
N GLU A 231 4.67 -11.11 18.52
CA GLU A 231 5.73 -11.51 19.46
C GLU A 231 6.09 -10.36 20.42
N ARG A 232 6.32 -9.16 19.87
CA ARG A 232 6.56 -7.96 20.70
C ARG A 232 5.40 -7.65 21.63
N ALA A 233 4.15 -7.82 21.18
CA ALA A 233 2.97 -7.62 22.01
C ALA A 233 2.87 -8.66 23.13
N SER A 234 3.20 -9.93 22.84
CA SER A 234 3.28 -11.02 23.82
C SER A 234 4.26 -10.67 24.95
N ASP A 235 5.44 -10.17 24.64
CA ASP A 235 6.41 -9.71 25.64
C ASP A 235 5.87 -8.54 26.49
N ALA A 236 5.21 -7.57 25.85
CA ALA A 236 4.57 -6.46 26.56
C ALA A 236 3.40 -6.91 27.46
N ILE A 237 2.74 -8.01 27.12
CA ILE A 237 1.69 -8.63 27.94
C ILE A 237 2.32 -9.35 29.12
N LYS A 238 3.26 -10.27 28.90
CA LYS A 238 3.98 -11.00 29.95
C LYS A 238 4.57 -10.05 31.00
N LYS A 239 5.29 -9.01 30.55
CA LYS A 239 5.86 -7.98 31.43
C LYS A 239 4.80 -7.27 32.28
N SER A 240 3.62 -6.98 31.71
CA SER A 240 2.55 -6.31 32.45
C SER A 240 1.88 -7.21 33.50
N TRP A 241 1.89 -8.52 33.27
CA TRP A 241 1.35 -9.54 34.17
C TRP A 241 2.40 -10.14 35.11
N ARG A 242 3.67 -9.75 34.95
CA ARG A 242 4.81 -10.32 35.69
C ARG A 242 4.95 -11.84 35.50
N LEU A 243 4.64 -12.30 34.28
CA LEU A 243 4.88 -13.67 33.80
C LEU A 243 6.31 -13.83 33.26
#